data_AF-A0A1J4XX01-F1
#
_entry.id   AF-A0A1J4XX01-F1
#
_cell.length_a   1.000
_cell.length_b   1.000
_cell.length_c   1.000
_cell.angle_alpha   90.00
_cell.angle_beta   90.00
_cell.angle_gamma   90.00
#
_symmetry.space_group_name_H-M   'P 1'
#
loop_
_entity.id
_entity.type
_entity.pdbx_description
1 polymer ?
#
loop_
_entity_poly.entity_id
_entity_poly.type
_entity_poly.pdbx_seq_one_letter_code
_entity_poly.pdbx_strand_id
1 'polypeptide(L)'
;MKAKELRQLQSDELDKMVRDMQAELVQLRNQVSRGTTLKSPARVRELRRGIARIITLKREQAGVKATFDPVKRTPKKVGTAKAKKKPQAIKQSKSAQKNETASSSAPVSTPSSSTGKQTAAASPATTE
;
A
#
# COMPACT_ATOMS: atom_id res chain seq x y z
N MET A 1 -8.06 -6.30 16.15
CA MET A 1 -9.51 -6.48 16.40
C MET A 1 -9.77 -7.86 16.93
N LYS A 2 -10.29 -7.95 18.16
CA LYS A 2 -10.74 -9.22 18.76
C LYS A 2 -12.21 -9.44 18.41
N ALA A 3 -12.57 -10.68 18.09
CA ALA A 3 -13.94 -11.00 17.65
C ALA A 3 -14.99 -10.85 18.77
N LYS A 4 -14.58 -10.97 20.04
CA LYS A 4 -15.47 -10.87 21.20
C LYS A 4 -16.03 -9.45 21.36
N GLU A 5 -15.17 -8.44 21.22
CA GLU A 5 -15.53 -7.02 21.33
C GLU A 5 -16.56 -6.65 20.27
N LEU A 6 -16.32 -7.03 19.01
CA LEU A 6 -17.22 -6.72 17.89
C LEU A 6 -18.61 -7.36 17.99
N ARG A 7 -18.76 -8.45 18.75
CA ARG A 7 -20.07 -9.12 18.96
C ARG A 7 -20.92 -8.44 20.02
N GLN A 8 -20.32 -7.63 20.89
CA GLN A 8 -21.00 -6.92 21.97
C GLN A 8 -21.52 -5.55 21.51
N LEU A 9 -21.01 -5.02 20.40
CA LEU A 9 -21.47 -3.75 19.83
C LEU A 9 -22.84 -3.88 19.17
N GLN A 10 -23.57 -2.75 19.14
CA GLN A 10 -24.85 -2.60 18.44
C GLN A 10 -24.65 -2.54 16.92
N SER A 11 -25.68 -2.90 16.16
CA SER A 11 -25.66 -2.91 14.68
C SER A 11 -25.25 -1.57 14.07
N ASP A 12 -25.72 -0.47 14.66
CA ASP A 12 -25.48 0.89 14.15
C ASP A 12 -24.05 1.35 14.39
N GLU A 13 -23.47 0.92 15.51
CA GLU A 13 -22.09 1.23 15.86
C GLU A 13 -21.10 0.45 14.98
N LEU A 14 -21.44 -0.79 14.65
CA LEU A 14 -20.71 -1.58 13.65
C LEU A 14 -20.72 -0.91 12.27
N ASP A 15 -21.82 -0.28 11.87
CA ASP A 15 -21.89 0.46 10.60
C ASP A 15 -21.03 1.72 10.60
N LYS A 16 -21.01 2.46 11.71
CA LYS A 16 -20.11 3.61 11.88
C LYS A 16 -18.65 3.17 11.75
N MET A 17 -18.25 2.12 12.46
CA MET A 17 -16.90 1.57 12.36
C MET A 17 -16.53 1.16 10.93
N VAL A 18 -17.46 0.53 10.18
CA VAL A 18 -17.21 0.16 8.78
C VAL A 18 -16.96 1.39 7.92
N ARG A 19 -17.74 2.45 8.08
CA ARG A 19 -17.57 3.70 7.31
C ARG A 19 -16.23 4.35 7.60
N ASP A 20 -15.83 4.42 8.86
CA ASP A 20 -14.55 4.99 9.27
C ASP A 20 -13.36 4.20 8.69
N MET A 21 -13.42 2.87 8.77
CA MET A 21 -12.40 1.99 8.20
C MET A 21 -12.34 2.06 6.68
N GLN A 22 -13.48 2.25 6.00
CA GLN A 22 -13.53 2.45 4.55
C GLN A 22 -12.93 3.78 4.15
N ALA A 23 -13.19 4.86 4.90
CA ALA A 23 -12.60 6.17 4.66
C ALA A 23 -11.07 6.12 4.75
N GLU A 24 -10.54 5.51 5.82
CA GLU A 24 -9.08 5.32 5.98
C GLU A 24 -8.50 4.49 4.83
N LEU A 25 -9.21 3.42 4.43
CA LEU A 25 -8.77 2.55 3.35
C LEU A 25 -8.74 3.27 1.99
N VAL A 26 -9.71 4.15 1.70
CA VAL A 26 -9.72 4.98 0.50
C VAL A 26 -8.57 5.96 0.51
N GLN A 27 -8.29 6.61 1.64
CA GLN A 27 -7.13 7.50 1.77
C GLN A 27 -5.82 6.77 1.47
N LEU A 28 -5.61 5.58 2.03
CA LEU A 28 -4.42 4.76 1.78
C LEU A 28 -4.34 4.28 0.32
N ARG A 29 -5.47 3.92 -0.30
CA ARG A 29 -5.53 3.58 -1.73
C ARG A 29 -5.15 4.78 -2.61
N ASN A 30 -5.62 5.97 -2.25
CA ASN A 30 -5.29 7.19 -2.98
C ASN A 30 -3.79 7.52 -2.88
N GLN A 31 -3.17 7.29 -1.72
CA GLN A 31 -1.71 7.41 -1.56
C GLN A 31 -0.95 6.45 -2.49
N VAL A 32 -1.37 5.19 -2.56
CA VAL A 32 -0.80 4.20 -3.50
C VAL A 32 -0.99 4.65 -4.94
N SER A 33 -2.19 5.14 -5.28
CA SER A 33 -2.50 5.61 -6.63
C SER A 33 -1.66 6.81 -7.05
N ARG A 34 -1.25 7.66 -6.10
CA ARG A 34 -0.32 8.78 -6.32
C ARG A 34 1.14 8.33 -6.42
N GLY A 35 1.43 7.03 -6.36
CA GLY A 35 2.79 6.49 -6.36
C GLY A 35 3.57 6.75 -5.07
N THR A 36 2.90 7.22 -4.01
CA THR A 36 3.54 7.44 -2.71
C THR A 36 3.82 6.09 -2.06
N THR A 37 5.07 5.85 -1.67
CA THR A 37 5.44 4.63 -0.93
C THR A 37 4.74 4.63 0.43
N LEU A 38 3.90 3.62 0.66
CA LEU A 38 3.21 3.47 1.94
C LEU A 38 4.20 3.14 3.06
N LYS A 39 4.10 3.87 4.18
CA LYS A 39 4.86 3.58 5.40
C LYS A 39 4.48 2.22 6.00
N SER A 40 3.22 1.80 5.87
CA SER A 40 2.68 0.57 6.47
C SER A 40 1.71 -0.19 5.54
N PRO A 41 2.20 -1.05 4.63
CA PRO A 41 1.33 -1.89 3.80
C PRO A 41 0.47 -2.88 4.61
N ALA A 42 0.94 -3.25 5.81
CA ALA A 42 0.20 -4.09 6.76
C ALA A 42 -1.14 -3.47 7.16
N ARG A 43 -1.19 -2.14 7.30
CA ARG A 43 -2.41 -1.43 7.72
C ARG A 43 -3.56 -1.62 6.74
N VAL A 44 -3.27 -1.56 5.44
CA VAL A 44 -4.28 -1.83 4.39
C VAL A 44 -4.87 -3.23 4.54
N ARG A 45 -4.04 -4.24 4.86
CA ARG A 45 -4.48 -5.62 5.06
C ARG A 45 -5.32 -5.77 6.32
N GLU A 46 -4.97 -5.08 7.40
CA GLU A 46 -5.72 -5.05 8.65
C GLU A 46 -7.10 -4.42 8.46
N LEU A 47 -7.17 -3.26 7.77
CA LEU A 47 -8.43 -2.58 7.48
C LEU A 47 -9.37 -3.46 6.66
N ARG A 48 -8.86 -4.08 5.58
CA ARG A 48 -9.65 -5.01 4.76
C ARG A 48 -10.21 -6.18 5.57
N ARG A 49 -9.37 -6.77 6.44
CA ARG A 49 -9.78 -7.89 7.30
C ARG A 49 -10.79 -7.45 8.36
N GLY A 50 -10.62 -6.27 8.96
CA GLY A 50 -11.55 -5.75 9.95
C GLY A 50 -12.93 -5.46 9.35
N ILE A 51 -12.99 -4.77 8.20
CA ILE A 51 -14.23 -4.54 7.46
C ILE A 51 -14.94 -5.87 7.16
N ALA A 52 -14.20 -6.85 6.61
CA ALA A 52 -14.78 -8.17 6.31
C ALA A 52 -15.34 -8.85 7.55
N ARG A 53 -14.62 -8.83 8.69
CA ARG A 53 -15.11 -9.41 9.95
C ARG A 53 -16.38 -8.75 10.43
N ILE A 54 -16.47 -7.42 10.40
CA ILE A 54 -17.69 -6.71 10.84
C ILE A 54 -18.87 -7.10 9.95
N ILE A 55 -18.70 -7.09 8.63
CA ILE A 55 -19.77 -7.49 7.69
C ILE A 55 -20.20 -8.95 7.94
N THR A 56 -19.26 -9.86 8.18
CA THR A 56 -19.58 -11.24 8.53
C THR A 56 -20.37 -11.32 9.84
N LEU A 57 -19.97 -10.59 10.88
CA LEU A 57 -20.68 -10.56 12.15
C LEU A 57 -22.10 -10.01 12.01
N LYS A 58 -22.31 -8.94 11.24
CA LYS A 58 -23.66 -8.43 10.95
C LYS A 58 -24.51 -9.48 10.25
N ARG A 59 -23.93 -10.25 9.33
CA ARG A 59 -24.61 -11.36 8.65
C ARG A 59 -24.93 -12.53 9.60
N GLU A 60 -24.02 -12.85 10.51
CA GLU A 60 -24.23 -13.85 11.57
C GLU A 60 -25.38 -13.43 12.49
N GLN A 61 -25.43 -12.17 12.92
CA GLN A 61 -26.52 -11.59 13.73
C GLN A 61 -27.86 -11.62 12.99
N ALA A 62 -27.86 -11.40 11.67
CA ALA A 62 -29.06 -11.50 10.83
C ALA A 62 -29.56 -12.95 10.62
N GLY A 63 -28.88 -13.97 11.18
CA GLY A 63 -29.30 -15.37 11.10
C GLY A 63 -29.11 -16.03 9.74
N VAL A 64 -28.49 -15.34 8.77
CA VAL A 64 -28.22 -15.88 7.42
C VAL A 64 -27.02 -16.81 7.49
N LYS A 65 -27.26 -18.07 7.86
CA LYS A 65 -26.27 -19.14 7.71
C LYS A 65 -25.91 -19.23 6.24
N ALA A 66 -24.62 -19.17 5.91
CA ALA A 66 -24.18 -19.40 4.55
C ALA A 66 -24.51 -20.85 4.19
N THR A 67 -25.61 -21.07 3.45
CA THR A 67 -25.85 -22.31 2.73
C THR A 67 -24.77 -22.38 1.66
N PHE A 68 -23.62 -22.93 2.04
CA PHE A 68 -22.56 -23.23 1.12
C PHE A 68 -23.03 -24.41 0.30
N ASP A 69 -23.64 -24.18 -0.85
CA ASP A 69 -23.99 -25.22 -1.80
C ASP A 69 -22.72 -25.56 -2.61
N PRO A 70 -21.99 -26.65 -2.32
CA PRO A 70 -20.72 -26.95 -2.98
C PRO A 70 -20.87 -27.30 -4.47
N VAL A 71 -22.10 -27.51 -4.96
CA VAL A 71 -22.39 -28.20 -6.23
C VAL A 71 -22.13 -27.34 -7.48
N LYS A 72 -22.07 -26.00 -7.38
CA LYS A 72 -21.89 -25.12 -8.57
C LYS A 72 -20.44 -24.74 -8.90
N ARG A 73 -19.45 -25.15 -8.11
CA ARG A 73 -18.03 -24.92 -8.40
C ARG A 73 -17.44 -26.11 -9.16
N THR A 74 -17.91 -26.38 -10.36
CA THR A 74 -17.16 -27.29 -11.24
C THR A 74 -15.83 -26.58 -11.59
N PRO A 75 -14.67 -27.21 -11.39
CA PRO A 75 -13.41 -26.62 -11.81
C PRO A 75 -13.45 -26.49 -13.34
N LYS A 76 -13.61 -25.26 -13.83
CA LYS A 76 -13.45 -24.96 -15.25
C LYS A 76 -11.99 -25.29 -15.59
N LYS A 77 -11.76 -26.45 -16.20
CA LYS A 77 -10.45 -26.96 -16.63
C LYS A 77 -9.80 -25.92 -17.54
N VAL A 78 -8.96 -25.06 -16.98
CA VAL A 78 -8.11 -24.16 -17.77
C VAL A 78 -7.08 -25.06 -18.43
N GLY A 79 -7.31 -25.38 -19.71
CA GLY A 79 -6.42 -26.24 -20.47
C GLY A 79 -5.04 -25.61 -20.56
N THR A 80 -4.06 -26.14 -19.82
CA THR A 80 -2.66 -26.01 -20.20
C THR A 80 -2.47 -26.82 -21.47
N ALA A 81 -2.76 -26.22 -22.63
CA ALA A 81 -2.36 -26.76 -23.92
C ALA A 81 -0.83 -26.74 -23.96
N LYS A 82 -0.24 -27.91 -23.69
CA LYS A 82 1.18 -28.20 -23.86
C LYS A 82 1.47 -28.20 -25.37
N ALA A 83 1.60 -27.02 -25.96
CA ALA A 83 2.04 -26.87 -27.35
C ALA A 83 3.56 -27.05 -27.40
N LYS A 84 3.98 -28.25 -27.82
CA LYS A 84 5.32 -28.49 -28.38
C LYS A 84 5.55 -27.49 -29.53
N LYS A 85 6.43 -26.51 -29.34
CA LYS A 85 7.10 -25.80 -30.45
C LYS A 85 8.60 -25.95 -30.28
N LYS A 86 9.24 -26.44 -31.36
CA LYS A 86 10.66 -26.81 -31.53
C LYS A 86 11.63 -25.78 -30.92
N PRO A 87 12.80 -26.20 -30.39
CA PRO A 87 13.90 -25.27 -30.12
C PRO A 87 14.44 -24.73 -31.45
N GLN A 88 14.32 -23.42 -31.68
CA GLN A 88 15.07 -22.75 -32.73
C GLN A 88 16.48 -22.47 -32.20
N ALA A 89 17.46 -22.87 -33.00
CA ALA A 89 18.88 -22.78 -32.70
C ALA A 89 19.31 -21.34 -32.37
N ILE A 90 19.84 -21.13 -31.17
CA ILE A 90 20.61 -19.94 -30.82
C ILE A 90 22.00 -20.15 -31.43
N LYS A 91 22.21 -19.60 -32.63
CA LYS A 91 23.53 -19.45 -33.22
C LYS A 91 24.30 -18.38 -32.46
N GLN A 92 25.56 -18.71 -32.22
CA GLN A 92 26.59 -17.93 -31.54
C GLN A 92 26.80 -16.58 -32.23
N SER A 93 26.83 -15.49 -31.46
CA SER A 93 27.69 -14.36 -31.76
C SER A 93 28.49 -14.00 -30.51
N LYS A 94 29.77 -14.28 -30.64
CA LYS A 94 30.86 -14.00 -29.72
C LYS A 94 31.31 -12.57 -30.04
N SER A 95 31.20 -11.64 -29.11
CA SER A 95 32.01 -10.42 -29.12
C SER A 95 32.52 -10.14 -27.71
N ALA A 96 33.78 -10.52 -27.53
CA ALA A 96 34.63 -10.06 -26.45
C ALA A 96 35.24 -8.71 -26.87
N GLN A 97 35.27 -7.75 -25.94
CA GLN A 97 36.26 -6.65 -25.82
C GLN A 97 35.94 -5.96 -24.48
N LYS A 98 36.63 -6.34 -23.40
CA LYS A 98 37.96 -5.87 -22.94
C LYS A 98 37.93 -4.40 -22.51
N ASN A 99 37.95 -4.26 -21.18
CA ASN A 99 38.44 -3.18 -20.32
C ASN A 99 39.22 -2.06 -21.01
N GLU A 100 38.93 -0.82 -20.60
CA GLU A 100 39.98 0.08 -20.12
C GLU A 100 39.56 0.78 -18.83
N THR A 101 40.42 0.59 -17.85
CA THR A 101 40.65 1.42 -16.67
C THR A 101 41.09 2.83 -17.06
N ALA A 102 40.61 3.86 -16.36
CA ALA A 102 41.44 4.71 -15.48
C ALA A 102 40.80 6.07 -15.17
N SER A 103 40.83 6.39 -13.87
CA SER A 103 41.26 7.66 -13.29
C SER A 103 40.63 9.01 -13.67
N SER A 104 40.33 9.74 -12.59
CA SER A 104 40.36 11.20 -12.47
C SER A 104 39.13 11.91 -13.08
N SER A 105 38.55 12.95 -12.50
CA SER A 105 39.06 13.92 -11.54
C SER A 105 37.89 14.75 -11.01
N ALA A 106 37.92 15.00 -9.70
CA ALA A 106 37.46 16.21 -8.99
C ALA A 106 35.95 16.53 -8.86
N PRO A 107 35.48 16.78 -7.62
CA PRO A 107 34.25 17.52 -7.34
C PRO A 107 34.51 19.03 -7.49
N VAL A 108 33.72 19.72 -8.30
CA VAL A 108 33.75 21.20 -8.35
C VAL A 108 32.86 21.74 -7.23
N SER A 109 33.54 22.17 -6.16
CA SER A 109 33.08 23.21 -5.25
C SER A 109 33.23 24.60 -5.88
N THR A 110 32.37 25.55 -5.50
CA THR A 110 32.64 26.96 -5.09
C THR A 110 31.33 27.81 -5.19
N PRO A 111 31.23 29.05 -4.65
CA PRO A 111 30.98 29.34 -3.24
C PRO A 111 29.91 30.45 -2.98
N SER A 112 29.76 30.79 -1.70
CA SER A 112 28.95 31.81 -1.02
C SER A 112 28.61 33.16 -1.70
N SER A 113 27.39 33.65 -1.42
CA SER A 113 27.05 35.01 -0.96
C SER A 113 25.57 34.99 -0.50
N SER A 114 25.07 35.59 0.58
CA SER A 114 25.52 36.72 1.37
C SER A 114 24.81 36.73 2.73
N THR A 115 25.59 37.06 3.75
CA THR A 115 25.25 37.66 5.04
C THR A 115 23.98 38.51 5.06
N GLY A 116 23.16 38.33 6.10
CA GLY A 116 22.03 39.20 6.45
C GLY A 116 21.66 39.08 7.92
N LYS A 117 22.62 39.41 8.81
CA LYS A 117 22.39 39.63 10.24
C LYS A 117 21.81 41.03 10.43
N GLN A 118 20.57 41.11 10.92
CA GLN A 118 20.00 42.24 11.69
C GLN A 118 19.14 41.53 12.76
N THR A 119 19.33 41.55 14.09
CA THR A 119 19.73 42.55 15.09
C THR A 119 18.95 43.85 15.06
N ALA A 120 17.80 43.86 15.76
CA ALA A 120 17.29 44.92 16.66
C ALA A 120 15.85 44.50 17.07
N ALA A 121 15.52 44.21 18.32
CA ALA A 121 15.42 45.11 19.47
C ALA A 121 14.28 46.16 19.33
N ALA A 122 13.15 45.88 19.98
CA ALA A 122 12.17 46.83 20.59
C ALA A 122 10.95 45.99 21.03
N SER A 123 10.98 45.43 22.25
CA SER A 123 10.38 45.98 23.48
C SER A 123 8.84 45.92 23.53
N PRO A 124 8.26 45.25 24.55
CA PRO A 124 6.82 45.20 24.82
C PRO A 124 6.38 46.44 25.61
N ALA A 125 5.24 47.04 25.23
CA ALA A 125 4.56 48.05 26.05
C ALA A 125 3.25 47.47 26.58
N THR A 126 3.31 47.06 27.85
CA THR A 126 2.19 46.99 28.79
C THR A 126 2.04 48.37 29.46
N THR A 127 0.87 48.63 30.05
CA THR A 127 0.41 49.86 30.76
C THR A 127 -0.40 50.79 29.85
N GLU A 128 -1.66 51.14 30.11
CA GLU A 128 -2.46 51.27 31.36
C GLU A 128 -3.89 50.75 31.16
#